data_AF-A0A653DLU1-F1
#
_entry.id   AF-A0A653DLU1-F1
#
_cell.length_a   1.000
_cell.length_b   1.000
_cell.length_c   1.000
_cell.angle_alpha   90.00
_cell.angle_beta   90.00
_cell.angle_gamma   90.00
#
_symmetry.space_group_name_H-M   'P 1'
#
loop_
_entity.id
_entity.type
_entity.pdbx_description
1 polymer ?
#
loop_
_entity_poly.entity_id
_entity_poly.type
_entity_poly.pdbx_seq_one_letter_code
_entity_poly.pdbx_strand_id
1 'polypeptide(L)'
;MDETLQHIRKIWKTRDLLGTIILRPPDKTVTEKVVESQQISIKENSSAKPVETNQPGEGGQSQVISGCPPCKCGEVLKHVRIVGGIETLVNEFPWMTALMYNNRFYCGASLINNRYVLTAAHCVNGFSKERISAVFLDHDRSTATETQTITRKIKNIHRHRSYGYGSNYNNDIAVLQLDEDLPLTGKLQPVCLPPTGKSFSGFTGVAVGWGATKQNGQTASKLQEVKVPIMSM
;
A
#
# COMPACT_ATOMS: atom_id res chain seq x y z
N MET A 1 4.25 13.57 18.56
CA MET A 1 5.14 12.78 17.69
C MET A 1 4.27 11.77 16.95
N ASP A 2 4.30 11.76 15.61
CA ASP A 2 3.38 10.97 14.77
C ASP A 2 3.33 9.47 15.14
N GLU A 3 2.14 8.93 15.39
CA GLU A 3 1.90 7.53 15.79
C GLU A 3 2.41 6.53 14.74
N THR A 4 2.31 6.87 13.46
CA THR A 4 2.80 6.03 12.36
C THR A 4 4.31 5.86 12.47
N LEU A 5 5.03 6.96 12.70
CA LEU A 5 6.48 6.91 12.87
C LEU A 5 6.88 6.20 14.16
N GLN A 6 6.09 6.30 15.22
CA GLN A 6 6.33 5.53 16.45
C GLN A 6 6.16 4.03 16.20
N HIS A 7 5.09 3.64 15.52
CA HIS A 7 4.82 2.25 15.18
C HIS A 7 5.93 1.67 14.30
N ILE A 8 6.31 2.39 13.24
CA ILE A 8 7.38 1.94 12.34
C ILE A 8 8.73 1.86 13.07
N ARG A 9 9.05 2.84 13.93
CA ARG A 9 10.26 2.78 14.76
C ARG A 9 10.25 1.62 15.74
N LYS A 10 9.08 1.19 16.22
CA LYS A 10 8.96 -0.01 17.05
C LYS A 10 9.27 -1.26 16.23
N ILE A 11 8.75 -1.36 14.99
CA ILE A 11 9.08 -2.46 14.08
C ILE A 11 10.56 -2.46 13.72
N TRP A 12 11.19 -1.30 13.49
CA TRP A 12 12.63 -1.20 13.18
C TRP A 12 13.55 -1.60 14.34
N LYS A 13 13.07 -1.55 15.59
CA LYS A 13 13.85 -2.00 16.75
C LYS A 13 13.89 -3.53 16.86
N THR A 14 12.88 -4.23 16.35
CA THR A 14 12.90 -5.68 16.15
C THR A 14 13.62 -5.94 14.82
N ARG A 15 14.67 -6.77 14.80
CA ARG A 15 15.62 -6.93 13.66
C ARG A 15 15.02 -7.64 12.43
N ASP A 16 13.73 -7.46 12.16
CA ASP A 16 12.90 -8.37 11.37
C ASP A 16 12.46 -7.83 10.00
N LEU A 17 13.05 -6.73 9.50
CA LEU A 17 12.73 -6.22 8.17
C LEU A 17 13.94 -6.27 7.24
N LEU A 18 14.08 -7.41 6.57
CA LEU A 18 14.89 -7.55 5.36
C LEU A 18 13.96 -7.44 4.13
N GLY A 19 14.26 -6.47 3.26
CA GLY A 19 13.78 -6.42 1.88
C GLY A 19 12.41 -5.75 1.68
N THR A 20 12.41 -4.66 0.91
CA THR A 20 11.18 -4.06 0.38
C THR A 20 10.64 -4.95 -0.75
N ILE A 21 9.77 -5.90 -0.40
CA ILE A 21 8.74 -6.42 -1.29
C ILE A 21 7.46 -6.52 -0.44
N ILE A 22 6.46 -5.70 -0.75
CA ILE A 22 5.17 -5.81 -0.06
C ILE A 22 4.39 -6.96 -0.68
N LEU A 23 4.69 -8.16 -0.20
CA LEU A 23 4.06 -9.40 -0.60
C LEU A 23 2.74 -9.54 0.16
N ARG A 24 1.62 -9.52 -0.56
CA ARG A 24 0.36 -10.05 -0.02
C ARG A 24 0.39 -11.58 -0.11
N PRO A 25 0.23 -12.33 0.99
CA PRO A 25 -0.15 -13.74 0.92
C PRO A 25 -1.62 -13.86 0.47
N PRO A 26 -1.97 -14.83 -0.40
CA PRO A 26 -3.37 -15.09 -0.72
C PRO A 26 -4.12 -15.59 0.52
N ASP A 27 -5.32 -15.05 0.74
CA ASP A 27 -6.27 -15.63 1.69
C ASP A 27 -6.57 -17.08 1.27
N LYS A 28 -6.34 -18.01 2.19
CA LYS A 28 -6.93 -19.35 2.08
C LYS A 28 -8.44 -19.19 2.25
N THR A 29 -9.21 -20.01 1.52
CA THR A 29 -10.68 -20.12 1.50
C THR A 29 -11.44 -19.06 0.70
N VAL A 30 -11.70 -19.34 -0.59
CA VAL A 30 -13.08 -19.44 -1.11
C VAL A 30 -13.08 -20.56 -2.16
N THR A 31 -13.65 -21.70 -1.78
CA THR A 31 -14.01 -22.78 -2.69
C THR A 31 -15.03 -22.29 -3.71
N GLU A 32 -14.83 -22.69 -4.96
CA GLU A 32 -15.78 -22.53 -6.07
C GLU A 32 -17.19 -22.97 -5.65
N LYS A 33 -18.17 -22.06 -5.81
CA LYS A 33 -19.54 -22.44 -6.12
C LYS A 33 -20.10 -21.48 -7.17
N VAL A 34 -20.20 -22.01 -8.38
CA VAL A 34 -21.07 -21.56 -9.45
C VAL A 34 -22.51 -21.85 -9.01
N VAL A 35 -23.36 -20.82 -8.86
CA VAL A 35 -24.80 -20.90 -9.18
C VAL A 35 -25.32 -19.48 -9.50
N GLU A 36 -25.55 -19.29 -10.80
CA GLU A 36 -26.71 -18.70 -11.48
C GLU A 36 -27.59 -17.60 -10.84
N SER A 37 -27.93 -16.67 -11.73
CA SER A 37 -28.77 -15.49 -11.65
C SER A 37 -30.14 -15.64 -10.98
N GLN A 38 -30.57 -14.61 -10.24
CA GLN A 38 -31.93 -14.09 -10.31
C GLN A 38 -32.00 -12.61 -9.88
N GLN A 39 -32.73 -11.85 -10.68
CA GLN A 39 -33.05 -10.42 -10.60
C GLN A 39 -34.26 -10.23 -9.65
N ILE A 40 -34.41 -9.06 -8.99
CA ILE A 40 -35.70 -8.34 -8.77
C ILE A 40 -35.50 -7.12 -7.82
N SER A 41 -35.79 -5.95 -8.41
CA SER A 41 -36.52 -4.75 -7.97
C SER A 41 -36.35 -4.08 -6.59
N ILE A 42 -36.10 -2.77 -6.68
CA ILE A 42 -36.10 -1.71 -5.66
C ILE A 42 -37.53 -1.40 -5.19
N LYS A 43 -37.72 -1.18 -3.87
CA LYS A 43 -38.75 -0.29 -3.31
C LYS A 43 -38.22 0.48 -2.09
N GLU A 44 -38.38 1.80 -2.14
CA GLU A 44 -38.19 2.75 -1.03
C GLU A 44 -39.34 2.63 -0.01
N ASN A 45 -39.08 2.92 1.28
CA ASN A 45 -39.50 4.17 1.94
C ASN A 45 -39.56 4.08 3.48
N SER A 46 -39.27 5.23 4.10
CA SER A 46 -39.84 5.81 5.34
C SER A 46 -39.32 5.47 6.75
N SER A 47 -38.87 6.57 7.38
CA SER A 47 -38.60 6.90 8.77
C SER A 47 -39.55 6.36 9.86
N ALA A 48 -38.98 6.07 11.03
CA ALA A 48 -39.51 6.47 12.35
C ALA A 48 -38.42 6.42 13.45
N LYS A 49 -38.36 7.48 14.28
CA LYS A 49 -37.69 7.63 15.60
C LYS A 49 -38.81 7.91 16.64
N PRO A 50 -38.55 8.05 17.96
CA PRO A 50 -37.70 7.28 18.88
C PRO A 50 -38.48 6.91 20.17
N VAL A 51 -37.95 6.04 21.05
CA VAL A 51 -38.42 5.94 22.45
C VAL A 51 -37.21 5.83 23.39
N GLU A 52 -37.25 6.65 24.44
CA GLU A 52 -36.23 6.90 25.45
C GLU A 52 -36.66 6.27 26.79
N THR A 53 -35.75 5.62 27.52
CA THR A 53 -35.90 5.38 28.97
C THR A 53 -34.52 5.26 29.62
N ASN A 54 -34.36 5.93 30.78
CA ASN A 54 -33.09 6.30 31.42
C ASN A 54 -32.65 5.35 32.56
N GLN A 55 -31.31 5.12 32.62
CA GLN A 55 -30.37 5.10 33.79
C GLN A 55 -30.38 3.96 34.86
N PRO A 56 -29.31 3.80 35.69
CA PRO A 56 -27.86 4.08 35.51
C PRO A 56 -26.92 2.96 36.06
N GLY A 57 -25.63 2.97 35.67
CA GLY A 57 -24.57 2.18 36.32
C GLY A 57 -23.16 2.51 35.80
N GLU A 58 -22.28 2.91 36.71
CA GLU A 58 -20.96 3.54 36.50
C GLU A 58 -19.88 2.62 35.88
N GLY A 59 -18.98 3.20 35.07
CA GLY A 59 -17.73 2.54 34.65
C GLY A 59 -17.09 3.11 33.38
N GLY A 60 -16.19 4.09 33.55
CA GLY A 60 -15.10 4.50 32.63
C GLY A 60 -15.33 4.44 31.11
N GLN A 61 -15.87 5.50 30.50
CA GLN A 61 -15.94 5.62 29.05
C GLN A 61 -14.59 6.09 28.45
N SER A 62 -13.91 5.17 27.75
CA SER A 62 -13.03 5.56 26.66
C SER A 62 -13.91 6.13 25.55
N GLN A 63 -13.82 7.45 25.33
CA GLN A 63 -14.54 8.14 24.26
C GLN A 63 -14.05 7.61 22.91
N VAL A 64 -14.76 6.65 22.34
CA VAL A 64 -14.59 6.26 20.95
C VAL A 64 -15.04 7.46 20.12
N ILE A 65 -14.11 8.12 19.44
CA ILE A 65 -14.43 9.21 18.52
C ILE A 65 -15.31 8.65 17.41
N SER A 66 -16.63 8.81 17.57
CA SER A 66 -17.66 8.38 16.63
C SER A 66 -17.65 9.33 15.43
N GLY A 67 -16.87 8.99 14.40
CA GLY A 67 -16.84 9.78 13.17
C GLY A 67 -15.69 9.46 12.21
N CYS A 68 -14.68 8.67 12.62
CA CYS A 68 -13.67 8.19 11.68
C CYS A 68 -14.14 6.87 11.05
N PRO A 69 -14.35 6.80 9.72
CA PRO A 69 -14.55 5.52 9.05
C PRO A 69 -13.39 4.58 9.38
N PRO A 70 -13.65 3.27 9.56
CA PRO A 70 -12.57 2.32 9.82
C PRO A 70 -11.53 2.38 8.70
N CYS A 71 -10.24 2.52 9.08
CA CYS A 71 -9.14 2.51 8.14
C CYS A 71 -9.07 1.14 7.45
N LYS A 72 -9.41 1.09 6.16
CA LYS A 72 -9.25 -0.10 5.32
C LYS A 72 -7.86 -0.10 4.67
N CYS A 73 -7.25 -1.28 4.57
CA CYS A 73 -5.98 -1.47 3.89
C CYS A 73 -5.94 -2.82 3.16
N GLY A 74 -5.06 -2.95 2.17
CA GLY A 74 -4.76 -4.24 1.54
C GLY A 74 -5.86 -4.81 0.61
N GLU A 75 -6.90 -4.03 0.30
CA GLU A 75 -7.94 -4.39 -0.65
C GLU A 75 -7.45 -4.13 -2.09
N VAL A 76 -7.39 -5.18 -2.90
CA VAL A 76 -7.12 -5.05 -4.35
C VAL A 76 -8.43 -4.83 -5.09
N LEU A 77 -8.42 -4.03 -6.15
CA LEU A 77 -9.59 -3.84 -7.00
C LEU A 77 -9.71 -5.01 -7.97
N LYS A 78 -10.33 -6.10 -7.50
CA LYS A 78 -10.46 -7.36 -8.26
C LYS A 78 -11.26 -7.15 -9.54
N HIS A 79 -10.66 -7.50 -10.68
CA HIS A 79 -11.40 -8.10 -11.79
C HIS A 79 -10.77 -9.48 -12.10
N VAL A 80 -11.49 -10.32 -12.85
CA VAL A 80 -11.16 -11.74 -13.08
C VAL A 80 -9.72 -11.91 -13.61
N ARG A 81 -8.90 -12.72 -12.94
CA ARG A 81 -7.44 -12.83 -13.15
C ARG A 81 -7.05 -14.15 -13.84
N ILE A 82 -6.23 -14.05 -14.88
CA ILE A 82 -5.43 -15.16 -15.44
C ILE A 82 -3.96 -14.97 -15.01
N VAL A 83 -3.21 -16.06 -14.79
CA VAL A 83 -1.90 -16.06 -14.11
C VAL A 83 -0.74 -16.05 -15.11
N GLY A 84 0.28 -15.19 -14.95
CA GLY A 84 1.55 -15.34 -15.70
C GLY A 84 2.43 -14.11 -15.98
N GLY A 85 2.66 -13.19 -15.04
CA GLY A 85 3.62 -12.09 -15.32
C GLY A 85 3.07 -11.06 -16.30
N ILE A 86 1.84 -10.60 -16.07
CA ILE A 86 1.07 -9.82 -17.03
C ILE A 86 0.85 -8.39 -16.52
N GLU A 87 0.47 -7.52 -17.45
CA GLU A 87 -0.02 -6.18 -17.15
C GLU A 87 -1.15 -6.27 -16.10
N THR A 88 -1.08 -5.43 -15.06
CA THR A 88 -2.17 -5.32 -14.08
C THR A 88 -3.36 -4.62 -14.70
N LEU A 89 -4.50 -4.64 -14.01
CA LEU A 89 -5.56 -3.69 -14.35
C LEU A 89 -5.24 -2.31 -13.76
N VAL A 90 -5.80 -1.28 -14.39
CA VAL A 90 -5.70 0.10 -13.90
C VAL A 90 -6.26 0.16 -12.48
N ASN A 91 -5.45 0.63 -11.53
CA ASN A 91 -5.74 0.70 -10.09
C ASN A 91 -5.93 -0.66 -9.36
N GLU A 92 -5.53 -1.79 -9.95
CA GLU A 92 -5.66 -3.11 -9.28
C GLU A 92 -4.94 -3.15 -7.92
N PHE A 93 -3.81 -2.45 -7.81
CA PHE A 93 -3.01 -2.29 -6.60
C PHE A 93 -2.99 -0.82 -6.16
N PRO A 94 -4.01 -0.34 -5.42
CA PRO A 94 -4.21 1.08 -5.10
C PRO A 94 -3.07 1.76 -4.36
N TRP A 95 -2.24 0.98 -3.66
CA TRP A 95 -1.11 1.49 -2.88
C TRP A 95 0.14 1.72 -3.71
N MET A 96 0.19 1.30 -4.97
CA MET A 96 1.37 1.46 -5.80
C MET A 96 1.69 2.94 -6.00
N THR A 97 2.96 3.28 -5.77
CA THR A 97 3.46 4.64 -5.83
C THR A 97 4.72 4.67 -6.68
N ALA A 98 4.76 5.53 -7.68
CA ALA A 98 5.95 5.81 -8.45
C ALA A 98 6.75 6.93 -7.77
N LEU A 99 8.05 6.70 -7.55
CA LEU A 99 8.97 7.75 -7.13
C LEU A 99 9.65 8.35 -8.34
N MET A 100 9.53 9.67 -8.46
CA MET A 100 10.12 10.47 -9.52
C MET A 100 11.25 11.32 -8.94
N TYR A 101 12.35 11.43 -9.67
CA TYR A 101 13.45 12.33 -9.35
C TYR A 101 13.70 13.27 -10.52
N ASN A 102 13.54 14.58 -10.32
CA ASN A 102 13.52 15.56 -11.40
C ASN A 102 12.58 15.13 -12.55
N ASN A 103 11.36 14.71 -12.19
CA ASN A 103 10.32 14.23 -13.12
C ASN A 103 10.70 12.96 -13.92
N ARG A 104 11.70 12.20 -13.48
CA ARG A 104 12.04 10.88 -14.06
C ARG A 104 11.79 9.77 -13.07
N PHE A 105 11.05 8.74 -13.49
CA PHE A 105 10.83 7.55 -12.70
C PHE A 105 12.16 6.86 -12.37
N TYR A 106 12.33 6.44 -11.12
CA TYR A 106 13.55 5.74 -10.71
C TYR A 106 13.33 4.65 -9.65
N CYS A 107 12.26 4.72 -8.85
CA CYS A 107 11.97 3.73 -7.82
C CYS A 107 10.46 3.55 -7.62
N GLY A 108 10.08 2.43 -7.01
CA GLY A 108 8.73 2.18 -6.50
C GLY A 108 8.61 2.46 -5.00
N ALA A 109 7.39 2.68 -4.55
CA ALA A 109 7.02 2.80 -3.14
C ALA A 109 5.59 2.26 -2.94
N SER A 110 5.16 2.21 -1.67
CA SER A 110 3.80 1.79 -1.32
C SER A 110 3.18 2.71 -0.30
N LEU A 111 1.95 3.11 -0.54
CA LEU A 111 1.13 3.89 0.38
C LEU A 111 0.78 3.07 1.62
N ILE A 112 1.11 3.55 2.81
CA ILE A 112 0.85 2.86 4.08
C ILE A 112 -0.21 3.55 4.95
N ASN A 113 -0.50 4.83 4.68
CA ASN A 113 -1.66 5.58 5.17
C ASN A 113 -1.84 6.85 4.30
N ASN A 114 -2.72 7.77 4.67
CA ASN A 114 -2.98 8.99 3.89
C ASN A 114 -1.80 9.98 3.81
N ARG A 115 -0.70 9.78 4.55
CA ARG A 115 0.40 10.77 4.68
C ARG A 115 1.80 10.18 4.50
N TYR A 116 1.94 8.86 4.44
CA TYR A 116 3.22 8.16 4.40
C TYR A 116 3.28 7.09 3.32
N VAL A 117 4.45 7.00 2.70
CA VAL A 117 4.82 5.93 1.76
C VAL A 117 6.06 5.18 2.26
N LEU A 118 6.09 3.88 2.06
CA LEU A 118 7.19 2.98 2.37
C LEU A 118 8.00 2.68 1.11
N THR A 119 9.33 2.72 1.20
CA THR A 119 10.25 2.40 0.10
C THR A 119 11.56 1.85 0.65
N ALA A 120 12.51 1.53 -0.24
CA ALA A 120 13.86 1.12 0.14
C ALA A 120 14.72 2.33 0.56
N ALA A 121 15.67 2.13 1.46
CA ALA A 121 16.60 3.19 1.86
C ALA A 121 17.53 3.60 0.71
N HIS A 122 17.94 2.66 -0.14
CA HIS A 122 18.78 2.96 -1.30
C HIS A 122 18.07 3.88 -2.32
N CYS A 123 16.73 3.84 -2.39
CA CYS A 123 15.95 4.75 -3.24
C CYS A 123 16.00 6.21 -2.77
N VAL A 124 16.50 6.50 -1.57
CA VAL A 124 16.55 7.87 -1.05
C VAL A 124 17.93 8.26 -0.51
N ASN A 125 18.85 7.31 -0.40
CA ASN A 125 20.19 7.56 0.08
C ASN A 125 20.98 8.40 -0.94
N GLY A 126 21.37 9.62 -0.56
CA GLY A 126 22.11 10.54 -1.45
C GLY A 126 21.22 11.35 -2.39
N PHE A 127 19.89 11.19 -2.33
CA PHE A 127 18.93 11.98 -3.10
C PHE A 127 18.46 13.19 -2.27
N SER A 128 18.28 14.35 -2.90
CA SER A 128 17.68 15.53 -2.25
C SER A 128 16.16 15.41 -2.29
N LYS A 129 15.51 15.54 -1.13
CA LYS A 129 14.06 15.35 -0.97
C LYS A 129 13.25 16.33 -1.82
N GLU A 130 13.77 17.52 -2.06
CA GLU A 130 13.14 18.59 -2.84
C GLU A 130 12.96 18.19 -4.32
N ARG A 131 13.80 17.26 -4.79
CA ARG A 131 13.77 16.73 -6.17
C ARG A 131 12.96 15.44 -6.29
N ILE A 132 12.49 14.87 -5.17
CA ILE A 132 11.68 13.66 -5.16
C ILE A 132 10.19 14.02 -5.11
N SER A 133 9.40 13.39 -5.97
CA SER A 133 7.94 13.39 -5.85
C SER A 133 7.39 11.96 -5.86
N ALA A 134 6.26 11.77 -5.20
CA ALA A 134 5.49 10.54 -5.19
C ALA A 134 4.25 10.71 -6.08
N VAL A 135 4.08 9.82 -7.05
CA VAL A 135 2.96 9.80 -7.99
C VAL A 135 2.10 8.57 -7.70
N PHE A 136 0.81 8.80 -7.52
CA PHE A 136 -0.22 7.80 -7.21
C PHE A 136 -1.19 7.66 -8.37
N LEU A 137 -1.84 6.49 -8.45
CA LEU A 137 -2.83 6.15 -9.50
C LEU A 137 -2.25 6.12 -10.92
N ASP A 138 -0.94 6.06 -11.05
CA ASP A 138 -0.25 5.83 -12.32
C ASP A 138 -0.33 4.34 -12.66
N HIS A 139 -0.63 3.98 -13.92
CA HIS A 139 -0.58 2.61 -14.43
C HIS A 139 0.38 2.52 -15.63
N ASP A 140 0.26 3.39 -16.63
CA ASP A 140 1.16 3.56 -17.78
C ASP A 140 1.93 4.89 -17.73
N ARG A 141 3.19 4.79 -17.32
CA ARG A 141 4.12 5.93 -17.18
C ARG A 141 4.48 6.62 -18.51
N SER A 142 4.01 6.11 -19.65
CA SER A 142 4.24 6.71 -20.97
C SER A 142 3.13 7.67 -21.40
N THR A 143 2.03 7.74 -20.66
CA THR A 143 0.89 8.62 -20.93
C THR A 143 0.41 9.33 -19.67
N ALA A 144 -0.22 10.49 -19.85
CA ALA A 144 -0.82 11.26 -18.75
C ALA A 144 -2.37 11.23 -18.79
N THR A 145 -2.97 10.49 -19.73
CA THR A 145 -4.41 10.58 -20.02
C THR A 145 -5.24 9.38 -19.55
N GLU A 146 -4.61 8.25 -19.19
CA GLU A 146 -5.34 7.05 -18.78
C GLU A 146 -6.00 7.18 -17.40
N THR A 147 -5.37 7.93 -16.49
CA THR A 147 -5.81 8.12 -15.12
C THR A 147 -5.53 9.54 -14.68
N GLN A 148 -6.34 10.02 -13.72
CA GLN A 148 -6.03 11.25 -13.01
C GLN A 148 -5.01 10.93 -11.91
N THR A 149 -3.73 11.07 -12.22
CA THR A 149 -2.67 10.88 -11.24
C THR A 149 -2.72 11.95 -10.16
N ILE A 150 -2.23 11.59 -8.97
CA ILE A 150 -2.05 12.51 -7.85
C ILE A 150 -0.55 12.59 -7.57
N THR A 151 0.00 13.79 -7.51
CA THR A 151 1.41 14.01 -7.16
C THR A 151 1.53 14.67 -5.79
N ARG A 152 2.51 14.23 -5.00
CA ARG A 152 2.88 14.82 -3.71
C ARG A 152 4.39 15.01 -3.62
N LYS A 153 4.83 16.09 -2.97
CA LYS A 153 6.26 16.30 -2.67
C LYS A 153 6.62 15.57 -1.38
N ILE A 154 7.91 15.36 -1.17
CA ILE A 154 8.41 14.74 0.05
C ILE A 154 8.76 15.81 1.09
N LYS A 155 8.04 15.83 2.20
CA LYS A 155 8.29 16.72 3.34
C LYS A 155 9.51 16.27 4.14
N ASN A 156 9.54 14.98 4.49
CA ASN A 156 10.59 14.37 5.30
C ASN A 156 10.94 12.96 4.81
N ILE A 157 12.20 12.59 5.00
CA ILE A 157 12.72 11.25 4.71
C ILE A 157 13.19 10.63 6.02
N HIS A 158 12.63 9.47 6.37
CA HIS A 158 13.02 8.69 7.53
C HIS A 158 13.65 7.39 7.04
N ARG A 159 14.99 7.35 6.98
CA ARG A 159 15.73 6.11 6.71
C ARG A 159 15.86 5.30 7.99
N HIS A 160 15.96 3.98 7.85
CA HIS A 160 16.37 3.13 8.96
C HIS A 160 17.73 3.61 9.50
N ARG A 161 17.84 3.77 10.82
CA ARG A 161 19.06 4.33 11.47
C ARG A 161 20.30 3.46 11.26
N SER A 162 20.08 2.17 11.11
CA SER A 162 21.13 1.16 10.88
C SER A 162 21.20 0.70 9.42
N TYR A 163 20.72 1.52 8.47
CA TYR A 163 20.98 1.26 7.06
C TYR A 163 22.49 1.18 6.80
N GLY A 164 22.94 0.14 6.11
CA GLY A 164 24.35 -0.14 5.90
C GLY A 164 25.11 0.98 5.15
N TYR A 165 26.42 1.06 5.41
CA TYR A 165 27.34 1.95 4.69
C TYR A 165 28.09 1.19 3.60
N GLY A 166 28.14 1.75 2.39
CA GLY A 166 28.78 1.11 1.24
C GLY A 166 27.83 0.16 0.51
N SER A 167 28.30 -1.05 0.20
CA SER A 167 27.58 -2.03 -0.62
C SER A 167 26.71 -3.01 0.19
N ASN A 168 26.61 -2.86 1.52
CA ASN A 168 25.78 -3.71 2.35
C ASN A 168 24.35 -3.13 2.47
N TYR A 169 23.40 -3.70 1.73
CA TYR A 169 21.97 -3.31 1.75
C TYR A 169 21.24 -3.77 3.04
N ASN A 170 21.94 -3.76 4.18
CA ASN A 170 21.36 -4.13 5.47
C ASN A 170 20.36 -3.05 5.89
N ASN A 171 19.18 -3.48 6.36
CA ASN A 171 18.08 -2.60 6.77
C ASN A 171 17.69 -1.58 5.68
N ASP A 172 17.57 -2.05 4.44
CA ASP A 172 17.22 -1.25 3.27
C ASP A 172 15.74 -0.86 3.23
N ILE A 173 15.37 0.03 4.15
CA ILE A 173 13.99 0.51 4.36
C ILE A 173 13.97 1.98 4.74
N ALA A 174 13.04 2.72 4.14
CA ALA A 174 12.77 4.12 4.44
C ALA A 174 11.28 4.44 4.35
N VAL A 175 10.87 5.44 5.12
CA VAL A 175 9.52 5.99 5.11
C VAL A 175 9.58 7.45 4.70
N LEU A 176 8.76 7.83 3.73
CA LEU A 176 8.68 9.21 3.26
C LEU A 176 7.37 9.81 3.75
N GLN A 177 7.48 10.99 4.35
CA GLN A 177 6.32 11.80 4.72
C GLN A 177 5.96 12.71 3.55
N LEU A 178 4.71 12.68 3.12
CA LEU A 178 4.20 13.55 2.07
C LEU A 178 4.03 14.99 2.60
N ASP A 179 4.06 15.98 1.72
CA ASP A 179 3.78 17.38 2.04
C ASP A 179 2.32 17.61 2.44
N GLU A 180 1.40 16.94 1.76
CA GLU A 180 -0.05 17.01 1.98
C GLU A 180 -0.68 15.61 2.13
N ASP A 181 -1.85 15.57 2.78
CA ASP A 181 -2.63 14.34 2.90
C ASP A 181 -3.20 13.92 1.53
N LEU A 182 -3.41 12.62 1.37
CA LEU A 182 -4.08 12.02 0.23
C LEU A 182 -5.55 11.75 0.54
N PRO A 183 -6.45 12.00 -0.43
CA PRO A 183 -7.84 11.60 -0.32
C PRO A 183 -7.93 10.09 -0.55
N LEU A 184 -7.91 9.31 0.54
CA LEU A 184 -8.14 7.88 0.46
C LEU A 184 -9.57 7.63 -0.03
N THR A 185 -9.68 7.03 -1.22
CA THR A 185 -10.95 6.74 -1.91
C THR A 185 -10.93 5.31 -2.42
N GLY A 186 -12.02 4.79 -2.99
CA GLY A 186 -12.04 3.42 -3.50
C GLY A 186 -10.92 3.09 -4.50
N LYS A 187 -10.35 4.08 -5.20
CA LYS A 187 -9.23 3.89 -6.14
C LYS A 187 -7.85 4.07 -5.51
N LEU A 188 -7.75 4.69 -4.34
CA LEU A 188 -6.51 4.99 -3.63
C LEU A 188 -6.62 4.55 -2.18
N GLN A 189 -5.96 3.46 -1.85
CA GLN A 189 -6.01 2.86 -0.52
C GLN A 189 -4.63 2.38 -0.09
N PRO A 190 -4.31 2.42 1.21
CA PRO A 190 -3.04 1.95 1.72
C PRO A 190 -2.95 0.42 1.72
N VAL A 191 -1.73 -0.10 1.73
CA VAL A 191 -1.46 -1.51 2.02
C VAL A 191 -1.35 -1.75 3.52
N CYS A 192 -1.70 -2.94 3.97
CA CYS A 192 -1.52 -3.31 5.37
C CYS A 192 -0.05 -3.63 5.66
N LEU A 193 0.44 -3.19 6.82
CA LEU A 193 1.72 -3.64 7.35
C LEU A 193 1.54 -4.99 8.08
N PRO A 194 2.50 -5.91 7.98
CA PRO A 194 2.43 -7.18 8.69
C PRO A 194 2.60 -6.97 10.20
N PRO A 195 2.01 -7.84 11.04
CA PRO A 195 2.33 -7.86 12.46
C PRO A 195 3.78 -8.31 12.67
N THR A 196 4.43 -7.79 13.72
CA THR A 196 5.81 -8.15 14.09
C THR A 196 5.96 -9.65 14.32
N GLY A 197 7.05 -10.23 13.83
CA GLY A 197 7.39 -11.65 14.02
C GLY A 197 6.58 -12.64 13.17
N LYS A 198 5.64 -12.18 12.34
CA LYS A 198 4.93 -13.08 11.42
C LYS A 198 5.82 -13.46 10.24
N SER A 199 6.10 -14.75 10.12
CA SER A 199 6.72 -15.31 8.92
C SER A 199 5.68 -15.56 7.83
N PHE A 200 6.10 -15.33 6.58
CA PHE A 200 5.33 -15.66 5.37
C PHE A 200 6.03 -16.73 4.52
N SER A 201 7.05 -17.42 5.06
CA SER A 201 7.72 -18.52 4.35
C SER A 201 6.72 -19.59 3.93
N GLY A 202 6.87 -20.09 2.70
CA GLY A 202 5.97 -21.08 2.10
C GLY A 202 4.67 -20.50 1.52
N PHE A 203 4.38 -19.22 1.72
CA PHE A 203 3.30 -18.54 0.99
C PHE A 203 3.77 -18.11 -0.39
N THR A 204 2.83 -17.93 -1.31
CA THR A 204 3.09 -17.21 -2.56
C THR A 204 2.77 -15.75 -2.34
N GLY A 205 3.70 -14.86 -2.64
CA GLY A 205 3.44 -13.43 -2.68
C GLY A 205 3.24 -12.93 -4.11
N VAL A 206 2.83 -11.66 -4.23
CA VAL A 206 2.72 -10.96 -5.51
C VAL A 206 3.69 -9.79 -5.48
N ALA A 207 4.61 -9.75 -6.44
CA ALA A 207 5.46 -8.59 -6.70
C ALA A 207 4.82 -7.75 -7.80
N VAL A 208 4.75 -6.44 -7.59
CA VAL A 208 4.07 -5.49 -8.47
C VAL A 208 5.00 -4.30 -8.74
N GLY A 209 5.09 -3.85 -9.99
CA GLY A 209 5.92 -2.70 -10.34
C GLY A 209 6.16 -2.50 -11.83
N TRP A 210 6.96 -1.48 -12.15
CA TRP A 210 7.39 -1.11 -13.51
C TRP A 210 8.82 -1.59 -13.82
N GLY A 211 9.24 -2.68 -13.19
CA GLY A 211 10.56 -3.26 -13.40
C GLY A 211 10.77 -3.79 -14.82
N ALA A 212 11.99 -4.26 -15.12
CA ALA A 212 12.25 -4.94 -16.38
C ALA A 212 11.50 -6.28 -16.42
N THR A 213 10.77 -6.54 -17.52
CA THR A 213 10.02 -7.79 -17.73
C THR A 213 10.87 -8.91 -18.31
N LYS A 214 12.10 -8.60 -18.72
CA LYS A 214 13.11 -9.53 -19.22
C LYS A 214 14.43 -9.22 -18.53
N GLN A 215 15.28 -10.23 -18.37
CA GLN A 215 16.63 -10.04 -17.85
C GLN A 215 17.38 -9.03 -18.72
N ASN A 216 17.99 -8.02 -18.09
CA ASN A 216 18.68 -6.90 -18.76
C ASN A 216 17.79 -6.10 -19.74
N GLY A 217 16.46 -6.22 -19.64
CA GLY A 217 15.51 -5.47 -20.45
C GLY A 217 15.26 -4.05 -19.93
N GLN A 218 14.54 -3.26 -20.72
CA GLN A 218 14.04 -1.96 -20.28
C GLN A 218 12.89 -2.12 -19.27
N THR A 219 12.71 -1.09 -18.43
CA THR A 219 11.57 -1.02 -17.51
C THR A 219 10.25 -0.97 -18.28
N ALA A 220 9.23 -1.65 -17.77
CA ALA A 220 7.89 -1.59 -18.36
C ALA A 220 7.30 -0.18 -18.19
N SER A 221 6.60 0.31 -19.22
CA SER A 221 5.82 1.55 -19.09
C SER A 221 4.57 1.32 -18.23
N LYS A 222 3.93 0.16 -18.43
CA LYS A 222 2.73 -0.26 -17.71
C LYS A 222 3.04 -1.10 -16.47
N LEU A 223 2.19 -0.99 -15.45
CA LEU A 223 2.33 -1.71 -14.19
C LEU A 223 2.16 -3.22 -14.44
N GLN A 224 3.10 -4.01 -13.90
CA GLN A 224 3.13 -5.47 -14.07
C GLN A 224 3.00 -6.15 -12.71
N GLU A 225 2.54 -7.40 -12.71
CA GLU A 225 2.54 -8.26 -11.54
C GLU A 225 3.10 -9.66 -11.81
N VAL A 226 3.72 -10.26 -10.79
CA VAL A 226 4.19 -11.65 -10.85
C VAL A 226 3.99 -12.34 -9.50
N LYS A 227 3.57 -13.60 -9.54
CA LYS A 227 3.47 -14.45 -8.35
C LYS A 227 4.82 -15.09 -8.06
N VAL A 228 5.31 -14.96 -6.84
CA VAL A 228 6.62 -15.47 -6.42
C VAL A 228 6.50 -16.27 -5.11
N PRO A 229 7.15 -17.44 -4.99
CA PRO A 229 7.19 -18.16 -3.72
C PRO A 229 8.06 -17.42 -2.71
N ILE A 230 7.62 -17.40 -1.45
CA ILE A 230 8.39 -16.84 -0.34
C ILE A 230 9.23 -17.96 0.26
N MET A 231 10.54 -17.87 0.07
CA MET A 231 11.50 -18.81 0.62
C MET A 231 11.82 -18.45 2.07
N SER A 232 12.15 -19.45 2.89
CA SER A 232 12.84 -19.21 4.16
C SER A 232 14.29 -18.80 3.88
N MET A 233 14.82 -17.89 4.69
CA MET A 233 16.27 -17.65 4.77
C MET A 233 16.93 -18.63 5.72
#